data_AF-A0A349YHJ9-F1
#
_entry.id   AF-A0A349YHJ9-F1
#
_cell.length_a   1.000
_cell.length_b   1.000
_cell.length_c   1.000
_cell.angle_alpha   90.00
_cell.angle_beta   90.00
_cell.angle_gamma   90.00
#
_symmetry.space_group_name_H-M   'P 1'
#
loop_
_entity.id
_entity.type
_entity.pdbx_description
1 polymer ?
#
loop_
_entity_poly.entity_id
_entity_poly.type
_entity_poly.pdbx_seq_one_letter_code
_entity_poly.pdbx_strand_id
1 'polypeptide(L)'
;MRKFIKIIYLYPVVEINKKKKILKLTTPIQNLNKMDSEDRILEQLDGNIQLKKMEYDESTKRWNLCFLNNSKDAPFKSKLSDDTDTAVELEDDEYIGQECCAIYDENYSIMAFQNNRKGISVNKLAAFFRKFTGETLTFHVITNSKDYSEIREDLDYKSISINFMDISKLVEDQSPKKEY
;
A
#
# COMPACT_ATOMS: atom_id res chain seq x y z
N MET A 1 -23.21 -12.95 -0.71
CA MET A 1 -22.44 -12.00 -1.56
C MET A 1 -20.97 -12.07 -1.14
N ARG A 2 -20.07 -12.58 -1.98
CA ARG A 2 -18.62 -12.67 -1.68
C ARG A 2 -18.01 -11.28 -1.79
N LYS A 3 -17.41 -10.75 -0.72
CA LYS A 3 -16.61 -9.52 -0.79
C LYS A 3 -15.27 -9.86 -1.43
N PHE A 4 -14.96 -9.24 -2.56
CA PHE A 4 -13.65 -9.36 -3.20
C PHE A 4 -12.74 -8.27 -2.62
N ILE A 5 -11.59 -8.68 -2.09
CA ILE A 5 -10.53 -7.77 -1.67
C ILE A 5 -9.52 -7.70 -2.80
N LYS A 6 -9.22 -6.50 -3.28
CA LYS A 6 -8.22 -6.29 -4.33
C LYS A 6 -6.86 -6.08 -3.66
N ILE A 7 -5.93 -7.00 -3.91
CA ILE A 7 -4.54 -6.90 -3.49
C ILE A 7 -3.68 -6.55 -4.70
N ILE A 8 -2.74 -5.64 -4.52
CA ILE A 8 -1.69 -5.35 -5.49
C ILE A 8 -0.34 -5.68 -4.88
N TYR A 9 0.57 -6.20 -5.69
CA TYR A 9 1.94 -6.50 -5.27
C TYR A 9 2.87 -5.43 -5.81
N LEU A 10 3.80 -4.96 -4.99
CA LEU A 10 4.63 -3.80 -5.27
C LEU A 10 6.10 -4.09 -4.98
N TYR A 11 6.98 -3.60 -5.86
CA TYR A 11 8.40 -3.42 -5.57
C TYR A 11 8.68 -1.97 -5.15
N PRO A 12 9.28 -1.73 -3.97
CA PRO A 12 9.90 -0.45 -3.64
C PRO A 12 11.14 -0.23 -4.50
N VAL A 13 11.19 0.87 -5.23
CA VAL A 13 12.27 1.20 -6.18
C VAL A 13 12.79 2.60 -5.93
N VAL A 14 14.11 2.76 -6.03
CA VAL A 14 14.79 4.05 -6.01
C VAL A 14 15.58 4.25 -7.29
N GLU A 15 15.71 5.50 -7.71
CA GLU A 15 16.48 5.88 -8.88
C GLU A 15 17.79 6.53 -8.46
N ILE A 16 18.91 5.88 -8.79
CA ILE A 16 20.26 6.36 -8.50
C ILE A 16 21.00 6.44 -9.82
N ASN A 17 21.46 7.64 -10.22
CA ASN A 17 22.16 7.86 -11.50
C ASN A 17 21.40 7.30 -12.72
N LYS A 18 20.08 7.52 -12.78
CA LYS A 18 19.18 6.98 -13.82
C LYS A 18 19.04 5.46 -13.86
N LYS A 19 19.58 4.74 -12.86
CA LYS A 19 19.40 3.30 -12.70
C LYS A 19 18.39 3.02 -11.59
N LYS A 20 17.43 2.16 -11.89
CA LYS A 20 16.42 1.70 -10.93
C LYS A 20 16.96 0.55 -10.12
N LYS A 21 16.82 0.62 -8.79
CA LYS A 21 17.22 -0.44 -7.87
C LYS A 21 16.10 -0.70 -6.85
N ILE A 22 15.87 -1.96 -6.51
CA ILE A 22 14.94 -2.32 -5.44
C ILE A 22 15.51 -1.82 -4.10
N LEU A 23 14.68 -1.12 -3.33
CA LEU A 23 15.01 -0.65 -2.00
C LEU A 23 14.49 -1.62 -0.94
N LYS A 24 15.34 -2.05 -0.01
CA LYS A 24 14.88 -2.83 1.14
C LYS A 24 14.19 -1.89 2.15
N LEU A 25 12.89 -2.07 2.36
CA LEU A 25 12.12 -1.29 3.34
C LEU A 25 12.28 -1.78 4.78
N THR A 26 13.03 -2.87 5.02
CA THR A 26 13.27 -3.42 6.36
C THR A 26 13.75 -2.37 7.35
N THR A 27 14.83 -1.64 7.03
CA THR A 27 15.38 -0.62 7.93
C THR A 27 14.40 0.54 8.17
N PRO A 28 13.78 1.14 7.12
CA PRO A 28 12.71 2.12 7.32
C PRO A 28 11.56 1.63 8.21
N ILE A 29 11.07 0.42 7.98
CA ILE A 29 9.95 -0.17 8.74
C ILE A 29 10.37 -0.41 10.21
N GLN A 30 11.58 -0.92 10.45
CA GLN A 30 12.11 -1.10 11.80
C GLN A 30 12.28 0.23 12.53
N ASN A 31 12.67 1.30 11.83
CA ASN A 31 12.75 2.63 12.41
C ASN A 31 11.36 3.17 12.76
N LEU A 32 10.38 3.03 11.85
CA LEU A 32 8.98 3.37 12.11
C LEU A 32 8.42 2.59 13.31
N ASN A 33 8.79 1.32 13.48
CA ASN A 33 8.31 0.51 14.59
C ASN A 33 8.81 0.99 15.97
N LYS A 34 9.86 1.83 16.01
CA LYS A 34 10.38 2.45 17.24
C LYS A 34 9.73 3.81 17.54
N MET A 35 8.93 4.33 16.62
CA MET A 35 8.22 5.61 16.77
C MET A 35 6.80 5.36 17.28
N ASP A 36 6.28 6.33 18.03
CA ASP A 36 4.89 6.31 18.46
C ASP A 36 3.95 6.49 17.27
N SER A 37 2.72 5.98 17.38
CA SER A 37 1.79 5.96 16.25
C SER A 37 1.40 7.36 15.76
N GLU A 38 1.47 8.35 16.64
CA GLU A 38 1.17 9.76 16.40
C GLU A 38 2.26 10.45 15.56
N ASP A 39 3.48 9.92 15.55
CA ASP A 39 4.59 10.46 14.74
C ASP A 39 4.64 9.86 13.33
N ARG A 40 3.97 8.73 13.12
CA ARG A 40 3.98 7.98 11.85
C ARG A 40 2.89 8.49 10.90
N ILE A 41 2.89 9.80 10.67
CA ILE A 41 1.87 10.51 9.89
C ILE A 41 2.46 11.10 8.61
N LEU A 42 1.71 11.07 7.51
CA LEU A 42 1.91 11.92 6.34
C LEU A 42 0.72 12.87 6.22
N GLU A 43 0.97 14.16 6.46
CA GLU A 43 -0.04 15.21 6.30
C GLU A 43 -0.47 15.38 4.84
N GLN A 44 -1.75 15.67 4.63
CA GLN A 44 -2.37 16.00 3.36
C GLN A 44 -3.26 17.25 3.53
N LEU A 45 -3.72 17.82 2.42
CA LEU A 45 -4.61 18.99 2.48
C LEU A 45 -5.91 18.65 3.24
N ASP A 46 -6.52 17.51 2.91
CA ASP A 46 -7.87 17.14 3.36
C ASP A 46 -7.87 16.05 4.46
N GLY A 47 -6.73 15.87 5.14
CA GLY A 47 -6.55 14.84 6.17
C GLY A 47 -5.12 14.34 6.24
N ASN A 48 -4.92 13.07 6.60
CA ASN A 48 -3.58 12.50 6.72
C ASN A 48 -3.56 10.99 6.44
N ILE A 49 -2.36 10.45 6.30
CA ILE A 49 -2.14 9.00 6.32
C ILE A 49 -1.35 8.65 7.57
N GLN A 50 -1.90 7.79 8.41
CA GLN A 50 -1.22 7.34 9.63
C GLN A 50 -0.90 5.85 9.53
N LEU A 51 0.33 5.44 9.85
CA LEU A 51 0.66 4.04 10.10
C LEU A 51 0.31 3.71 11.55
N LYS A 52 -0.87 3.11 11.75
CA LYS A 52 -1.45 2.92 13.08
C LYS A 52 -0.89 1.69 13.79
N LYS A 53 -0.78 0.56 13.10
CA LYS A 53 -0.31 -0.71 13.67
C LYS A 53 0.78 -1.34 12.82
N MET A 54 1.71 -2.00 13.50
CA MET A 54 2.82 -2.72 12.92
C MET A 54 3.03 -3.99 13.74
N GLU A 55 3.20 -5.11 13.08
CA GLU A 55 3.50 -6.39 13.72
C GLU A 55 4.49 -7.14 12.84
N TYR A 56 5.53 -7.69 13.47
CA TYR A 56 6.53 -8.49 12.77
C TYR A 56 6.33 -9.97 13.08
N ASP A 57 6.24 -10.79 12.04
CA ASP A 57 6.23 -12.24 12.14
C ASP A 57 7.62 -12.78 11.80
N GLU A 58 8.33 -13.22 12.85
CA GLU A 58 9.67 -13.80 12.76
C GLU A 58 9.72 -15.09 11.93
N SER A 59 8.62 -15.86 11.90
CA SER A 59 8.58 -17.17 11.22
C SER A 59 8.54 -17.02 9.71
N THR A 60 7.83 -15.98 9.23
CA THR A 60 7.71 -15.69 7.80
C THR A 60 8.60 -14.54 7.34
N LYS A 61 9.26 -13.84 8.26
CA LYS A 61 10.05 -12.62 8.00
C LYS A 61 9.22 -11.54 7.31
N ARG A 62 8.01 -11.31 7.83
CA ARG A 62 7.02 -10.38 7.27
C ARG A 62 6.56 -9.34 8.27
N TRP A 63 6.32 -8.14 7.76
CA TRP A 63 5.68 -7.07 8.49
C TRP A 63 4.22 -6.93 8.07
N ASN A 64 3.30 -7.04 9.03
CA ASN A 64 1.92 -6.66 8.89
C ASN A 64 1.79 -5.17 9.25
N LEU A 65 1.30 -4.37 8.32
CA LEU A 65 1.18 -2.92 8.44
C LEU A 65 -0.29 -2.52 8.28
N CYS A 66 -0.79 -1.68 9.18
CA CYS A 66 -2.14 -1.15 9.09
C CYS A 66 -2.09 0.38 9.03
N PHE A 67 -2.49 0.92 7.89
CA PHE A 67 -2.60 2.34 7.66
C PHE A 67 -4.04 2.82 7.81
N LEU A 68 -4.21 4.06 8.23
CA LEU A 68 -5.46 4.80 8.18
C LEU A 68 -5.32 5.93 7.16
N ASN A 69 -6.22 5.96 6.18
CA ASN A 69 -6.43 7.12 5.31
C ASN A 69 -7.50 7.99 5.97
N ASN A 70 -7.05 9.00 6.71
CA ASN A 70 -7.88 9.88 7.51
C ASN A 70 -8.37 11.05 6.67
N SER A 71 -9.67 11.37 6.79
CA SER A 71 -10.28 12.55 6.20
C SER A 71 -10.85 13.45 7.28
N LYS A 72 -10.77 14.76 7.05
CA LYS A 72 -11.43 15.80 7.86
C LYS A 72 -12.92 15.95 7.51
N ASP A 73 -13.34 15.44 6.35
CA ASP A 73 -14.73 15.49 5.94
C ASP A 73 -15.52 14.43 6.69
N ALA A 74 -16.26 14.88 7.71
CA ALA A 74 -17.16 14.02 8.45
C ALA A 74 -18.38 13.63 7.59
N PRO A 75 -18.78 12.34 7.58
CA PRO A 75 -19.98 11.93 6.88
C PRO A 75 -21.22 12.50 7.56
N PHE A 76 -22.24 12.80 6.76
CA PHE A 76 -23.57 13.09 7.29
C PHE A 76 -24.23 11.80 7.78
N LYS A 77 -24.86 11.87 8.95
CA LYS A 77 -25.63 10.77 9.52
C LYS A 77 -27.12 11.10 9.39
N SER A 78 -27.77 10.52 8.38
CA SER A 78 -29.21 10.67 8.18
C SER A 78 -29.97 9.38 8.53
N LYS A 79 -31.22 9.51 8.98
CA LYS A 79 -32.20 8.40 9.03
C LYS A 79 -33.31 8.70 8.04
N LEU A 80 -34.00 7.66 7.56
CA LEU A 80 -35.09 7.79 6.58
C LEU A 80 -36.25 8.69 7.06
N SER A 81 -36.39 8.89 8.37
CA SER A 81 -37.44 9.69 9.01
C SER A 81 -36.98 11.06 9.50
N ASP A 82 -35.74 11.45 9.20
CA ASP A 82 -35.06 12.59 9.83
C ASP A 82 -34.60 13.56 8.74
N ASP A 83 -34.95 14.84 8.88
CA ASP A 83 -34.51 15.95 7.99
C ASP A 83 -33.19 16.55 8.49
N THR A 84 -32.33 15.74 9.10
CA THR A 84 -31.08 16.22 9.71
C THR A 84 -29.99 16.43 8.67
N ASP A 85 -29.63 17.69 8.45
CA ASP A 85 -28.54 18.13 7.57
C ASP A 85 -27.21 18.36 8.33
N THR A 86 -27.03 17.77 9.52
CA THR A 86 -25.82 17.96 10.32
C THR A 86 -24.82 16.82 10.10
N ALA A 87 -23.57 17.19 9.81
CA ALA A 87 -22.45 16.25 9.76
C ALA A 87 -22.11 15.76 11.19
N VAL A 88 -21.44 14.62 11.29
CA VAL A 88 -20.87 14.18 12.58
C VAL A 88 -19.83 15.20 13.02
N GLU A 89 -19.99 15.77 14.23
CA GLU A 89 -18.98 16.64 14.82
C GLU A 89 -17.75 15.81 15.17
N LEU A 90 -16.57 16.29 14.81
CA LEU A 90 -15.28 15.68 15.12
C LEU A 90 -14.51 16.66 16.01
N GLU A 91 -13.83 16.15 17.03
CA GLU A 91 -12.86 16.93 17.79
C GLU A 91 -11.59 17.24 16.95
N ASP A 92 -10.74 18.16 17.42
CA ASP A 92 -9.57 18.66 16.65
C ASP A 92 -8.55 17.55 16.28
N ASP A 93 -8.52 16.44 17.03
CA ASP A 93 -7.67 15.28 16.80
C ASP A 93 -8.43 14.05 16.24
N GLU A 94 -9.73 14.20 15.97
CA GLU A 94 -10.56 13.13 15.44
C GLU A 94 -10.64 13.15 13.91
N TYR A 95 -10.62 11.96 13.33
CA TYR A 95 -10.70 11.76 11.89
C TYR A 95 -11.57 10.58 11.53
N ILE A 96 -12.15 10.64 10.34
CA ILE A 96 -12.81 9.48 9.75
C ILE A 96 -11.78 8.72 8.90
N GLY A 97 -11.29 7.62 9.48
CA GLY A 97 -10.27 6.77 8.87
C GLY A 97 -10.84 5.64 8.01
N GLN A 98 -10.17 5.35 6.89
CA GLN A 98 -10.33 4.11 6.14
C GLN A 98 -9.09 3.23 6.31
N GLU A 99 -9.28 2.01 6.81
CA GLU A 99 -8.20 1.05 7.00
C GLU A 99 -7.67 0.53 5.65
N CYS A 100 -6.35 0.52 5.54
CA CYS A 100 -5.60 -0.07 4.42
C CYS A 100 -4.47 -0.93 4.97
N CYS A 101 -4.56 -2.24 4.76
CA CYS A 101 -3.56 -3.18 5.23
C CYS A 101 -2.50 -3.45 4.17
N ALA A 102 -1.26 -3.68 4.62
CA ALA A 102 -0.16 -4.13 3.79
C ALA A 102 0.63 -5.23 4.49
N ILE A 103 1.24 -6.11 3.71
CA ILE A 103 2.21 -7.10 4.18
C ILE A 103 3.49 -6.87 3.41
N TYR A 104 4.59 -6.60 4.11
CA TYR A 104 5.91 -6.48 3.50
C TYR A 104 6.75 -7.72 3.82
N ASP A 105 7.27 -8.38 2.79
CA ASP A 105 8.13 -9.55 2.88
C ASP A 105 9.60 -9.13 2.72
N GLU A 106 10.41 -9.35 3.76
CA GLU A 106 11.81 -8.91 3.76
C GLU A 106 12.69 -9.70 2.80
N ASN A 107 12.39 -10.99 2.59
CA ASN A 107 13.20 -11.89 1.78
C ASN A 107 13.16 -11.46 0.31
N TYR A 108 11.97 -11.11 -0.16
CA TYR A 108 11.75 -10.74 -1.57
C TYR A 108 11.65 -9.23 -1.80
N SER A 109 11.60 -8.43 -0.73
CA SER A 109 11.36 -6.98 -0.79
C SER A 109 10.09 -6.66 -1.58
N ILE A 110 9.03 -7.44 -1.36
CA ILE A 110 7.72 -7.29 -2.00
C ILE A 110 6.73 -6.80 -0.96
N MET A 111 5.90 -5.83 -1.33
CA MET A 111 4.76 -5.41 -0.53
C MET A 111 3.46 -5.85 -1.19
N ALA A 112 2.68 -6.68 -0.50
CA ALA A 112 1.28 -6.90 -0.80
C ALA A 112 0.46 -5.78 -0.16
N PHE A 113 -0.30 -5.02 -0.93
CA PHE A 113 -1.02 -3.85 -0.47
C PHE A 113 -2.50 -3.95 -0.84
N GLN A 114 -3.38 -3.71 0.13
CA GLN A 114 -4.81 -3.72 -0.09
C GLN A 114 -5.27 -2.44 -0.79
N ASN A 115 -5.79 -2.60 -2.01
CA ASN A 115 -6.25 -1.50 -2.85
C ASN A 115 -7.79 -1.36 -2.77
N ASN A 116 -8.26 -0.56 -1.81
CA ASN A 116 -9.66 -0.22 -1.65
C ASN A 116 -10.01 1.08 -2.40
N ARG A 117 -11.25 1.24 -2.89
CA ARG A 117 -11.70 2.44 -3.62
C ARG A 117 -11.49 3.76 -2.86
N LYS A 118 -11.67 3.75 -1.54
CA LYS A 118 -11.43 4.90 -0.64
C LYS A 118 -10.10 4.79 0.13
N GLY A 119 -9.25 3.84 -0.26
CA GLY A 119 -7.99 3.57 0.40
C GLY A 119 -6.84 4.47 -0.06
N ILE A 120 -5.63 4.12 0.36
CA ILE A 120 -4.41 4.83 0.01
C ILE A 120 -3.98 4.44 -1.40
N SER A 121 -3.66 5.42 -2.24
CA SER A 121 -3.10 5.15 -3.57
C SER A 121 -1.62 4.76 -3.47
N VAL A 122 -1.11 4.02 -4.46
CA VAL A 122 0.32 3.65 -4.54
C VAL A 122 1.24 4.87 -4.43
N ASN A 123 0.87 5.98 -5.06
CA ASN A 123 1.65 7.22 -5.01
C ASN A 123 1.66 7.85 -3.61
N LYS A 124 0.53 7.83 -2.90
CA LYS A 124 0.42 8.31 -1.52
C LYS A 124 1.20 7.40 -0.57
N LEU A 125 1.16 6.08 -0.78
CA LEU A 125 1.98 5.12 -0.04
C LEU A 125 3.48 5.37 -0.27
N ALA A 126 3.91 5.60 -1.52
CA ALA A 126 5.29 5.98 -1.82
C ALA A 126 5.66 7.30 -1.14
N ALA A 127 4.78 8.31 -1.17
CA ALA A 127 5.01 9.59 -0.48
C ALA A 127 5.18 9.41 1.04
N PHE A 128 4.40 8.50 1.64
CA PHE A 128 4.52 8.17 3.05
C PHE A 128 5.92 7.66 3.36
N PHE A 129 6.38 6.61 2.67
CA PHE A 129 7.71 6.07 2.92
C PHE A 129 8.83 7.07 2.59
N ARG A 130 8.69 7.90 1.54
CA ARG A 130 9.65 8.97 1.22
C ARG A 130 9.86 9.94 2.39
N LYS A 131 8.79 10.29 3.12
CA LYS A 131 8.90 11.15 4.32
C LYS A 131 9.87 10.56 5.35
N PHE A 132 9.86 9.24 5.53
CA PHE A 132 10.65 8.57 6.57
C PHE A 132 11.97 7.97 6.08
N THR A 133 12.15 7.80 4.77
CA THR A 133 13.40 7.31 4.18
C THR A 133 14.31 8.45 3.72
N GLY A 134 13.78 9.62 3.37
CA GLY A 134 14.53 10.69 2.70
C GLY A 134 14.96 10.37 1.26
N GLU A 135 14.81 9.11 0.83
CA GLU A 135 15.10 8.65 -0.53
C GLU A 135 13.96 8.92 -1.51
N THR A 136 14.27 9.09 -2.80
CA THR A 136 13.27 9.17 -3.89
C THR A 136 12.70 7.79 -4.20
N LEU A 137 11.80 7.32 -3.34
CA LEU A 137 11.10 6.05 -3.47
C LEU A 137 9.86 6.14 -4.38
N THR A 138 9.73 5.17 -5.29
CA THR A 138 8.48 4.85 -5.99
C THR A 138 8.11 3.39 -5.77
N PHE A 139 6.84 3.04 -5.97
CA PHE A 139 6.38 1.65 -5.98
C PHE A 139 6.03 1.23 -7.40
N HIS A 140 6.67 0.16 -7.86
CA HIS A 140 6.37 -0.47 -9.14
C HIS A 140 5.41 -1.64 -8.93
N VAL A 141 4.30 -1.65 -9.66
CA VAL A 141 3.33 -2.74 -9.54
C VAL A 141 3.84 -3.99 -10.24
N ILE A 142 3.78 -5.13 -9.55
CA ILE A 142 4.13 -6.43 -10.09
C ILE A 142 2.94 -6.97 -10.87
N THR A 143 3.08 -7.00 -12.19
CA THR A 143 2.05 -7.46 -13.13
C THR A 143 2.38 -8.85 -13.67
N ASN A 144 1.35 -9.63 -14.03
CA ASN A 144 1.55 -10.90 -14.73
C ASN A 144 1.90 -10.66 -16.20
N SER A 145 3.18 -10.76 -16.58
CA SER A 145 3.65 -10.40 -17.93
C SER A 145 2.93 -11.12 -19.07
N LYS A 146 2.40 -12.33 -18.84
CA LYS A 146 1.67 -13.11 -19.85
C LYS A 146 0.33 -12.50 -20.25
N ASP A 147 -0.27 -11.67 -19.40
CA ASP A 147 -1.59 -11.08 -19.66
C ASP A 147 -1.50 -9.69 -20.33
N TYR A 148 -0.28 -9.16 -20.55
CA TYR A 148 -0.05 -7.80 -21.06
C TYR A 148 0.76 -7.73 -22.35
N SER A 149 1.20 -8.87 -22.89
CA SER A 149 1.94 -8.93 -24.15
C SER A 149 1.15 -8.42 -25.37
N GLU A 150 -0.15 -8.20 -25.21
CA GLU A 150 -1.06 -7.75 -26.28
C GLU A 150 -1.39 -6.24 -26.20
N ILE A 151 -0.95 -5.52 -25.16
CA ILE A 151 -1.15 -4.08 -25.08
C ILE A 151 -0.15 -3.38 -26.00
N ARG A 152 -0.65 -2.86 -27.13
CA ARG A 152 0.15 -2.11 -28.10
C ARG A 152 0.09 -0.60 -27.82
N GLU A 153 1.23 0.08 -27.98
CA GLU A 153 1.39 1.51 -27.74
C GLU A 153 0.73 2.41 -28.79
N ASP A 154 0.30 1.86 -29.94
CA ASP A 154 -0.26 2.59 -31.08
C ASP A 154 -1.80 2.65 -31.11
N LEU A 155 -2.47 2.25 -30.03
CA LEU A 155 -3.92 2.18 -29.94
C LEU A 155 -4.47 2.96 -28.76
N ASP A 156 -5.54 3.73 -28.99
CA ASP A 156 -6.31 4.38 -27.94
C ASP A 156 -7.31 3.39 -27.34
N TYR A 157 -7.10 3.04 -26.07
CA TYR A 157 -7.99 2.12 -25.35
C TYR A 157 -9.04 2.89 -24.54
N LYS A 158 -10.31 2.55 -24.75
CA LYS A 158 -11.43 3.08 -23.95
C LYS A 158 -11.37 2.63 -22.48
N SER A 159 -10.82 1.45 -22.21
CA SER A 159 -10.59 0.93 -20.85
C SER A 159 -9.57 -0.21 -20.87
N ILE A 160 -8.64 -0.23 -19.91
CA ILE A 160 -7.66 -1.32 -19.71
C ILE A 160 -7.97 -1.99 -18.36
N SER A 161 -8.07 -3.32 -18.36
CA SER A 161 -8.23 -4.13 -17.15
C SER A 161 -6.92 -4.84 -16.83
N ILE A 162 -6.34 -4.54 -15.67
CA ILE A 162 -5.03 -5.06 -15.23
C ILE A 162 -5.26 -6.06 -14.08
N ASN A 163 -4.98 -7.34 -14.34
CA ASN A 163 -4.89 -8.45 -13.38
C ASN A 163 -3.47 -8.62 -12.77
N PHE A 164 -3.41 -8.88 -11.47
CA PHE A 164 -2.13 -9.10 -10.75
C PHE A 164 -1.83 -10.60 -10.60
N MET A 165 -0.54 -10.94 -10.56
CA MET A 165 -0.03 -12.32 -10.66
C MET A 165 -0.28 -13.15 -9.39
N ASP A 166 -0.53 -14.45 -9.58
CA ASP A 166 -0.48 -15.49 -8.56
C ASP A 166 0.99 -15.81 -8.21
N ILE A 167 1.40 -15.45 -6.99
CA ILE A 167 2.78 -15.54 -6.47
C ILE A 167 3.23 -16.97 -6.13
N SER A 168 2.40 -17.98 -6.36
CA SER A 168 2.72 -19.40 -6.11
C SER A 168 3.98 -19.89 -6.84
N LYS A 169 4.41 -19.19 -7.92
CA LYS A 169 5.60 -19.54 -8.73
C LYS A 169 6.92 -18.95 -8.24
N LEU A 170 6.91 -18.02 -7.28
CA LEU A 170 8.16 -17.48 -6.70
C LEU A 170 8.82 -18.45 -5.70
N VAL A 171 8.09 -19.49 -5.28
CA VAL A 171 8.58 -20.51 -4.33
C VAL A 171 9.41 -21.61 -5.03
N GLU A 172 9.26 -21.79 -6.35
CA GLU A 172 9.92 -22.90 -7.06
C GLU A 172 11.41 -22.65 -7.39
N ASP A 173 11.89 -21.39 -7.37
CA ASP A 173 13.24 -21.04 -7.86
C ASP A 173 14.31 -20.90 -6.76
N GLN A 174 14.09 -21.50 -5.57
CA GLN A 174 15.11 -21.56 -4.51
C GLN A 174 15.45 -22.98 -4.03
N SER A 175 15.03 -24.02 -4.75
CA SER A 175 15.56 -25.36 -4.47
C SER A 175 16.95 -25.51 -5.12
N PRO A 176 18.01 -25.87 -4.37
CA PRO A 176 19.32 -26.08 -4.97
C PRO A 176 19.22 -27.17 -6.03
N LYS A 177 19.72 -26.90 -7.24
CA LYS A 177 19.94 -27.91 -8.27
C LYS A 177 20.83 -28.99 -7.65
N LYS A 178 20.25 -30.16 -7.34
CA LYS A 178 21.03 -31.37 -7.11
C LYS A 178 21.59 -31.78 -8.46
N GLU A 179 22.88 -31.52 -8.67
CA GLU A 179 23.65 -32.25 -9.67
C GLU A 179 23.74 -33.71 -9.22
N TYR A 180 23.28 -34.61 -10.08
CA TYR A 180 23.63 -36.03 -10.08
C TYR A 180 24.34 -36.34 -11.39
#